data_AF-A0A1I5RYU8-F1
#
_entry.id   AF-A0A1I5RYU8-F1
#
_cell.length_a   1.000
_cell.length_b   1.000
_cell.length_c   1.000
_cell.angle_alpha   90.00
_cell.angle_beta   90.00
_cell.angle_gamma   90.00
#
_symmetry.space_group_name_H-M   'P 1'
#
loop_
_entity.id
_entity.type
_entity.pdbx_description
1 polymer ?
#
loop_
_entity_poly.entity_id
_entity_poly.type
_entity_poly.pdbx_seq_one_letter_code
_entity_poly.pdbx_strand_id
1 'polypeptide(L)'
;MRRPSTFRRMLRRAAVPAAVLTVLAFFGGYAVLGPNGVLAYGDYKRQLVKRERDYQALDRRRQVWKNRVALLNPDHANPDMVDEMVRKELNVAHPDEVIVPLDGK
;
A
#
# COMPACT_ATOMS: atom_id res chain seq x y z
N MET A 1 19.57 51.78 -57.00
CA MET A 1 19.23 50.36 -56.77
C MET A 1 19.70 49.94 -55.38
N ARG A 2 18.80 49.71 -54.41
CA ARG A 2 19.17 49.23 -53.06
C ARG A 2 19.40 47.71 -53.12
N ARG A 3 20.65 47.26 -52.92
CA ARG A 3 20.98 45.83 -52.83
C ARG A 3 20.21 45.22 -51.64
N PRO A 4 19.49 44.09 -51.82
CA PRO A 4 18.85 43.43 -50.70
C PRO A 4 19.93 42.97 -49.72
N SER A 5 19.79 43.30 -48.43
CA SER A 5 20.79 42.98 -47.42
C SER A 5 20.92 41.46 -47.27
N THR A 6 22.07 40.95 -47.69
CA THR A 6 22.46 39.53 -47.57
C THR A 6 22.31 39.02 -46.14
N PHE A 7 22.59 39.88 -45.17
CA PHE A 7 22.38 39.65 -43.74
C PHE A 7 20.94 39.28 -43.37
N ARG A 8 19.93 40.00 -43.89
CA ARG A 8 18.52 39.71 -43.60
C ARG A 8 18.09 38.35 -44.17
N ARG A 9 18.69 37.94 -45.30
CA ARG A 9 18.45 36.64 -45.93
C ARG A 9 19.10 35.50 -45.11
N MET A 10 20.30 35.74 -44.58
CA MET A 10 20.99 34.81 -43.68
C MET A 10 20.23 34.64 -42.36
N LEU A 11 19.78 35.74 -41.74
CA LEU A 11 18.98 35.70 -40.51
C LEU A 11 17.68 34.91 -40.70
N ARG A 12 16.97 35.14 -41.82
CA ARG A 12 15.74 34.38 -42.15
C ARG A 12 15.98 32.89 -42.34
N ARG A 13 17.13 32.50 -42.91
CA ARG A 13 17.51 31.09 -43.06
C ARG A 13 17.90 30.45 -41.73
N ALA A 14 18.55 31.20 -40.85
CA ALA A 14 18.96 30.73 -39.53
C ALA A 14 17.83 30.71 -38.50
N ALA A 15 16.73 31.43 -38.73
CA ALA A 15 15.62 31.53 -37.78
C ALA A 15 14.98 30.16 -37.45
N VAL A 16 14.74 29.32 -38.46
CA VAL A 16 14.14 27.99 -38.27
C VAL A 16 15.05 27.05 -37.46
N PRO A 17 16.34 26.82 -37.84
CA PRO A 17 17.20 25.95 -37.04
C PRO A 17 17.46 26.50 -35.64
N ALA A 18 17.57 27.82 -35.47
CA ALA A 18 17.70 28.43 -34.15
C ALA A 18 16.47 28.15 -33.27
N ALA A 19 15.26 28.30 -33.82
CA ALA A 19 14.03 27.98 -33.09
C ALA A 19 13.97 26.49 -32.67
N VAL A 20 14.35 25.58 -33.57
CA VAL A 20 14.42 24.15 -33.27
C VAL A 20 15.41 23.86 -32.14
N LEU A 21 16.61 24.44 -32.19
CA LEU A 21 17.62 24.27 -31.13
C LEU A 21 17.13 24.82 -29.78
N THR A 22 16.46 25.97 -29.77
CA THR A 22 15.88 26.55 -28.55
C THR A 22 14.83 25.62 -27.94
N VAL A 23 13.94 25.05 -28.77
CA VAL A 23 12.93 24.10 -28.32
C VAL A 23 13.60 22.83 -27.77
N LEU A 24 14.61 22.31 -28.46
CA LEU A 24 15.34 21.12 -28.03
C LEU A 24 16.07 21.35 -26.70
N ALA A 25 16.70 22.51 -26.53
CA ALA A 25 17.35 22.91 -25.28
C ALA A 25 16.35 23.07 -24.14
N PHE A 26 15.17 23.64 -24.41
CA PHE A 26 14.11 23.76 -23.43
C PHE A 26 13.62 22.39 -22.96
N PHE A 27 13.27 21.49 -23.88
CA PHE A 27 12.82 20.15 -23.53
C PHE A 27 13.92 19.30 -22.91
N GLY A 28 15.15 19.39 -23.41
CA GLY A 28 16.31 18.70 -22.84
C GLY A 28 16.61 19.17 -21.41
N GLY A 29 16.64 20.48 -21.18
CA GLY A 29 16.80 21.06 -19.84
C GLY A 29 15.65 20.68 -18.90
N TYR A 30 14.40 20.74 -19.39
CA TYR A 30 13.23 20.34 -18.62
C TYR A 30 13.19 18.83 -18.31
N ALA A 31 13.72 17.97 -19.20
CA ALA A 31 13.85 16.54 -18.93
C ALA A 31 14.92 16.23 -17.87
N VAL A 32 15.89 17.12 -17.66
CA VAL A 32 16.92 16.95 -16.62
C VAL A 32 16.48 17.55 -15.29
N LEU A 33 16.00 18.80 -15.30
CA LEU A 33 15.69 19.62 -14.13
C LEU A 33 14.21 19.63 -13.74
N GLY A 34 13.33 19.09 -14.59
CA GLY A 34 11.90 19.10 -14.36
C GLY A 34 11.45 18.15 -13.24
N PRO A 35 10.20 18.28 -12.78
CA PRO A 35 9.64 17.48 -11.69
C PRO A 35 9.55 15.98 -12.01
N ASN A 36 9.52 15.62 -13.30
CA ASN A 36 9.60 14.23 -13.79
C ASN A 36 10.96 13.90 -14.42
N GLY A 37 11.96 14.76 -14.20
CA GLY A 37 13.27 14.62 -14.80
C GLY A 37 14.13 13.56 -14.15
N VAL A 38 15.28 13.26 -14.77
CA VAL A 38 16.23 12.23 -14.31
C VAL A 38 16.69 12.48 -12.86
N LEU A 39 16.77 13.75 -12.43
CA LEU A 39 17.12 14.10 -11.05
C LEU A 39 16.00 13.77 -10.05
N ALA A 40 14.73 13.96 -10.44
CA ALA A 40 13.58 13.66 -9.59
C ALA A 40 13.38 12.14 -9.38
N TYR A 41 13.93 11.30 -10.26
CA TYR A 41 13.89 9.84 -10.13
C TYR A 41 14.48 9.35 -8.78
N GLY A 42 15.50 10.06 -8.27
CA GLY A 42 16.10 9.77 -6.96
C GLY A 42 15.10 9.95 -5.80
N ASP A 43 14.30 11.01 -5.85
CA ASP A 43 13.29 11.29 -4.82
C ASP A 43 12.05 10.39 -4.94
N TYR A 44 11.65 10.02 -6.16
CA TYR A 44 10.62 9.01 -6.38
C TYR A 44 11.01 7.65 -5.78
N LYS A 45 12.26 7.22 -5.96
CA LYS A 45 12.76 5.97 -5.36
C LYS A 45 12.74 6.03 -3.83
N ARG A 46 13.07 7.17 -3.24
CA ARG A 46 13.01 7.37 -1.78
C ARG A 46 11.57 7.34 -1.25
N GLN A 47 10.63 7.94 -1.97
CA GLN A 47 9.21 7.90 -1.61
C GLN A 47 8.62 6.49 -1.72
N LEU A 48 9.01 5.72 -2.74
CA LEU A 48 8.64 4.30 -2.87
C LEU A 48 9.15 3.48 -1.68
N VAL A 49 10.41 3.63 -1.30
CA VAL A 49 10.98 2.92 -0.14
C VAL A 49 10.25 3.27 1.16
N LYS A 50 9.80 4.51 1.33
CA LYS A 50 9.02 4.92 2.50
C LYS A 50 7.64 4.25 2.52
N ARG A 51 6.92 4.27 1.40
CA ARG A 51 5.59 3.65 1.28
C ARG A 51 5.65 2.14 1.43
N GLU A 52 6.70 1.50 0.92
CA GLU A 52 6.92 0.05 1.08
C GLU A 52 7.08 -0.35 2.55
N ARG A 53 7.82 0.45 3.34
CA ARG A 53 7.95 0.20 4.78
C ARG A 53 6.62 0.31 5.52
N ASP A 54 5.82 1.30 5.18
CA ASP A 54 4.49 1.48 5.77
C ASP A 54 3.57 0.30 5.39
N TYR A 55 3.62 -0.14 4.13
CA TYR A 55 2.87 -1.31 3.65
C TYR A 55 3.24 -2.58 4.43
N GLN A 56 4.52 -2.86 4.61
CA GLN A 56 4.97 -4.05 5.35
C GLN A 56 4.59 -4.01 6.84
N ALA A 57 4.50 -2.82 7.44
CA ALA A 57 4.02 -2.69 8.82
C ALA A 57 2.51 -2.98 8.92
N LEU A 58 1.71 -2.49 7.96
CA LEU A 58 0.27 -2.76 7.92
C LEU A 58 -0.04 -4.22 7.56
N ASP A 59 0.68 -4.81 6.61
CA ASP A 59 0.44 -6.19 6.21
C ASP A 59 0.74 -7.17 7.36
N ARG A 60 1.83 -6.96 8.11
CA ARG A 60 2.11 -7.76 9.31
C ARG A 60 0.98 -7.68 10.33
N ARG A 61 0.41 -6.50 10.57
CA ARG A 61 -0.75 -6.36 11.45
C ARG A 61 -1.95 -7.14 10.90
N ARG A 62 -2.23 -7.00 9.60
CA ARG A 62 -3.31 -7.73 8.93
C ARG A 62 -3.16 -9.25 9.07
N GLN A 63 -1.95 -9.79 8.95
CA GLN A 63 -1.70 -11.22 9.12
C GLN A 63 -1.98 -11.69 10.56
N VAL A 64 -1.60 -10.91 11.57
CA VAL A 64 -1.91 -11.21 12.97
C VAL A 64 -3.42 -11.23 13.22
N TRP A 65 -4.14 -10.23 12.68
CA TRP A 65 -5.61 -10.19 12.79
C TRP A 65 -6.28 -11.33 12.04
N LYS A 66 -5.82 -11.67 10.83
CA LYS A 66 -6.33 -12.82 10.08
C LYS A 66 -6.15 -14.12 10.85
N ASN A 67 -4.99 -14.34 11.47
CA ASN A 67 -4.75 -15.51 12.30
C ASN A 67 -5.71 -15.53 13.50
N ARG A 68 -5.86 -14.40 14.21
CA ARG A 68 -6.81 -14.29 15.33
C ARG A 68 -8.26 -14.54 14.91
N VAL A 69 -8.70 -14.01 13.77
CA VAL A 69 -10.05 -14.26 13.24
C VAL A 69 -10.22 -15.71 12.82
N ALA A 70 -9.20 -16.33 12.21
CA ALA A 70 -9.24 -17.76 11.89
C ALA A 70 -9.38 -18.62 13.15
N LEU A 71 -8.68 -18.26 14.23
CA LEU A 71 -8.79 -18.92 15.54
C LEU A 71 -10.13 -18.65 16.25
N LEU A 72 -10.79 -17.53 15.93
CA LEU A 72 -12.09 -17.14 16.46
C LEU A 72 -13.26 -17.61 15.59
N ASN A 73 -13.01 -18.29 14.48
CA ASN A 73 -14.06 -18.71 13.55
C ASN A 73 -14.99 -19.73 14.24
N PRO A 74 -16.26 -19.37 14.51
CA PRO A 74 -17.18 -20.22 15.25
C PRO A 74 -17.68 -21.42 14.43
N ASP A 75 -17.46 -21.44 13.10
CA ASP A 75 -17.75 -22.62 12.27
C ASP A 75 -16.86 -23.83 12.61
N HIS A 76 -15.81 -23.64 13.42
CA HIS A 76 -14.98 -24.70 14.01
C HIS A 76 -14.91 -24.60 15.54
N ALA A 77 -15.77 -23.78 16.18
CA ALA A 77 -15.93 -23.85 17.62
C ALA A 77 -16.57 -25.20 17.93
N ASN A 78 -15.77 -26.10 18.49
CA ASN A 78 -16.16 -27.49 18.69
C ASN A 78 -17.45 -27.51 19.53
N PRO A 79 -18.59 -27.98 18.99
CA PRO A 79 -19.88 -27.94 19.69
C PRO A 79 -19.81 -28.64 21.07
N ASP A 80 -18.96 -29.65 21.20
CA ASP A 80 -18.67 -30.34 22.47
C ASP A 80 -18.13 -29.39 23.55
N MET A 81 -17.38 -28.35 23.18
CA MET A 81 -16.78 -27.41 24.13
C MET A 81 -17.79 -26.37 24.64
N VAL A 82 -18.80 -26.04 23.83
CA VAL A 82 -19.94 -25.22 24.25
C VAL A 82 -20.81 -26.02 25.22
N ASP A 83 -21.01 -27.31 24.94
CA ASP A 83 -21.78 -28.22 25.80
C ASP A 83 -21.09 -28.45 27.16
N GLU A 84 -19.75 -28.56 27.17
CA GLU A 84 -18.97 -28.62 28.42
C GLU A 84 -19.05 -27.33 29.25
N MET A 85 -19.01 -26.15 28.62
CA MET A 85 -19.15 -24.87 29.35
C MET A 85 -20.56 -24.70 29.93
N VAL A 86 -21.60 -25.11 29.21
CA VAL A 86 -22.98 -25.11 29.70
C VAL A 86 -23.15 -26.07 30.87
N ARG A 87 -22.59 -27.29 30.80
CA ARG A 87 -22.61 -28.27 31.91
C ARG A 87 -21.91 -27.75 33.17
N LYS A 88 -20.80 -27.02 33.00
CA LYS A 88 -19.99 -26.54 34.13
C LYS A 88 -20.59 -25.31 34.84
N GLU A 89 -21.23 -24.42 34.09
CA GLU A 89 -21.79 -23.17 34.61
C GLU A 89 -23.26 -23.30 35.09
N LEU A 90 -24.06 -24.18 34.47
CA LEU A 90 -25.50 -24.28 34.79
C LEU A 90 -25.86 -25.39 35.78
N ASN A 91 -24.91 -26.21 36.24
CA ASN A 91 -25.12 -27.29 37.22
C ASN A 91 -26.37 -28.16 36.94
N VAL A 92 -26.70 -28.34 35.66
CA VAL A 92 -27.85 -29.11 35.19
C VAL A 92 -27.44 -30.57 35.05
N ALA A 93 -27.72 -31.36 36.09
CA ALA A 93 -27.69 -32.81 36.01
C ALA A 93 -28.73 -33.31 35.00
N HIS A 94 -28.40 -34.36 34.24
CA HIS A 94 -29.38 -35.01 33.39
C HIS A 94 -30.51 -35.59 34.26
N PRO A 95 -31.75 -35.68 33.76
CA PRO A 95 -32.90 -36.18 34.53
C PRO A 95 -32.73 -37.62 35.08
N ASP A 96 -31.64 -38.30 34.74
CA ASP A 96 -31.35 -39.70 35.06
C ASP A 96 -30.26 -39.85 36.15
N GLU A 97 -29.70 -38.75 36.68
CA GLU A 97 -28.61 -38.79 37.67
C GLU A 97 -29.12 -38.59 39.11
N VAL A 98 -28.74 -39.51 40.00
CA VAL A 98 -29.09 -39.47 41.43
C VAL A 98 -27.95 -38.81 42.21
N ILE A 99 -28.23 -37.65 42.80
CA ILE A 99 -27.30 -36.98 43.73
C ILE A 99 -27.35 -37.73 45.06
N VAL A 100 -26.24 -38.38 45.43
CA VAL A 100 -26.08 -39.01 46.76
C VAL A 100 -25.40 -38.00 47.68
N PRO A 101 -26.12 -37.37 48.63
CA PRO A 101 -25.48 -36.58 49.67
C PRO A 101 -24.69 -37.53 50.58
N LEU A 102 -23.38 -37.33 50.66
CA LEU A 102 -22.55 -37.97 51.67
C LEU A 102 -22.85 -37.30 53.01
N ASP A 103 -23.64 -37.98 53.83
CA ASP A 103 -23.91 -37.55 55.19
C ASP A 103 -22.90 -38.17 56.16
N GLY A 104 -22.39 -37.35 57.07
CA GLY A 104 -21.72 -37.79 58.29
C GLY A 104 -20.19 -37.87 58.27
N LYS A 105 -19.52 -36.73 58.47
CA LYS A 105 -18.98 -36.29 59.78
C LYS A 105 -18.32 -34.92 59.70
#